data_AF-A0A843IZ39-F1
#
_entry.id   AF-A0A843IZ39-F1
#
_cell.length_a   1.000
_cell.length_b   1.000
_cell.length_c   1.000
_cell.angle_alpha   90.00
_cell.angle_beta   90.00
_cell.angle_gamma   90.00
#
_symmetry.space_group_name_H-M   'P 1'
#
loop_
_entity.id
_entity.type
_entity.pdbx_description
1 polymer ?
#
loop_
_entity_poly.entity_id
_entity_poly.type
_entity_poly.pdbx_seq_one_letter_code
_entity_poly.pdbx_strand_id
1 'polypeptide(L)' 'EYLKKNFMELYTVAPGYKIFDVHVIGVPPISLAIEGNTIIFPFTKPCHGTFLVSVEDEEEATRIRKENFKK' A
#
# COMPACT_ATOMS: atom_id res chain seq x y z
N GLU A 1 4.46 -4.63 -11.18
CA GLU A 1 4.36 -6.00 -11.74
C GLU A 1 3.75 -6.99 -10.75
N TYR A 2 4.40 -7.29 -9.61
CA TYR A 2 3.93 -8.32 -8.67
C TYR A 2 2.51 -8.09 -8.14
N LEU A 3 2.21 -6.89 -7.62
CA LEU A 3 0.89 -6.58 -7.08
C LEU A 3 -0.23 -6.66 -8.15
N LYS A 4 0.07 -6.18 -9.37
CA LYS A 4 -0.87 -6.20 -10.51
C LYS A 4 -1.27 -7.60 -10.97
N LYS A 5 -0.42 -8.60 -10.74
CA LYS A 5 -0.66 -9.99 -11.15
C LYS A 5 -1.36 -10.82 -10.08
N ASN A 6 -1.19 -10.47 -8.81
CA ASN A 6 -1.69 -11.27 -7.69
C ASN A 6 -2.94 -10.68 -7.02
N PHE A 7 -3.17 -9.37 -7.14
CA PHE A 7 -4.27 -8.69 -6.45
C PHE A 7 -5.18 -7.93 -7.40
N MET A 8 -6.49 -8.05 -7.18
CA MET A 8 -7.51 -7.38 -8.00
C MET A 8 -7.76 -5.94 -7.56
N GLU A 9 -7.65 -5.66 -6.26
CA GLU A 9 -7.93 -4.34 -5.69
C GLU A 9 -6.62 -3.59 -5.45
N LEU A 10 -6.31 -2.64 -6.33
CA LEU A 10 -5.07 -1.89 -6.33
C LEU A 10 -5.34 -0.39 -6.22
N TYR A 11 -4.54 0.27 -5.40
CA TYR A 11 -4.61 1.71 -5.16
C TYR A 11 -3.25 2.33 -5.47
N THR A 12 -3.26 3.48 -6.16
CA THR A 12 -2.03 4.23 -6.41
C THR A 12 -1.98 5.44 -5.49
N VAL A 13 -0.94 5.49 -4.66
CA VAL A 13 -0.74 6.58 -3.70
C VAL A 13 0.44 7.47 -4.09
N ALA A 14 0.38 8.71 -3.64
CA ALA A 14 1.46 9.67 -3.78
C ALA A 14 2.66 9.29 -2.89
N PRO A 15 3.90 9.65 -3.29
CA PRO A 15 5.06 9.47 -2.43
C PRO A 15 4.88 10.26 -1.13
N GLY A 16 5.25 9.67 0.00
CA GLY A 16 5.03 10.28 1.32
C GLY A 16 3.62 10.08 1.87
N TYR A 17 2.75 9.32 1.19
CA TYR A 17 1.48 8.89 1.77
C TYR A 17 1.73 8.09 3.06
N LYS A 18 0.92 8.38 4.09
CA LYS A 18 1.04 7.77 5.41
C LYS A 18 0.05 6.61 5.52
N ILE A 19 0.58 5.40 5.64
CA ILE A 19 -0.18 4.18 5.94
C ILE A 19 0.16 3.80 7.37
N PHE A 20 -0.84 3.67 8.22
CA PHE A 20 -0.65 3.59 9.67
C PHE A 20 0.20 4.76 10.19
N ASP A 21 1.38 4.49 10.74
CA ASP A 21 2.34 5.53 11.16
C ASP A 21 3.57 5.66 10.25
N VAL A 22 3.56 4.96 9.11
CA VAL A 22 4.71 4.86 8.22
C VAL A 22 4.50 5.67 6.95
N HIS A 23 5.50 6.46 6.59
CA HIS A 23 5.55 7.12 5.29
C HIS A 23 6.02 6.14 4.24
N VAL A 24 5.21 5.97 3.20
CA VAL A 24 5.59 5.12 2.08
C VAL A 24 6.62 5.86 1.23
N ILE A 25 7.84 5.32 1.23
CA ILE A 25 9.00 5.87 0.51
C ILE A 25 9.25 4.98 -0.72
N GLY A 26 9.15 5.58 -1.90
CA GLY A 26 9.36 4.91 -3.18
C GLY A 26 9.28 5.87 -4.36
N VAL A 27 9.63 5.36 -5.54
CA VAL A 27 9.50 6.10 -6.80
C VAL A 27 8.04 6.04 -7.27
N PRO A 28 7.39 7.18 -7.55
CA PRO A 28 6.02 7.19 -8.07
C PRO A 28 5.91 6.48 -9.43
N PRO A 29 4.80 5.80 -9.74
CA PRO A 29 3.61 5.59 -8.90
C PRO A 29 3.78 4.43 -7.90
N ILE A 30 3.39 4.65 -6.63
CA ILE A 30 3.47 3.62 -5.59
C ILE A 30 2.13 2.89 -5.52
N SER A 31 2.15 1.58 -5.78
CA SER A 31 0.96 0.73 -5.73
C SER A 31 0.82 0.06 -4.37
N LEU A 32 -0.40 0.08 -3.86
CA LEU A 32 -0.89 -0.67 -2.70
C LEU A 32 -1.91 -1.69 -3.19
N ALA A 33 -2.04 -2.81 -2.49
CA ALA A 33 -3.13 -3.73 -2.70
C ALA A 33 -3.95 -3.87 -1.42
N ILE A 34 -5.24 -4.16 -1.57
CA ILE A 34 -6.09 -4.58 -0.47
C ILE A 34 -6.69 -5.94 -0.85
N GLU A 35 -6.65 -6.89 0.07
CA GLU A 35 -7.27 -8.20 -0.08
C GLU A 35 -8.20 -8.43 1.10
N GLY A 36 -9.51 -8.26 0.91
CA GLY A 36 -10.49 -8.30 2.00
C GLY A 36 -10.21 -7.19 3.02
N ASN A 37 -9.68 -7.55 4.19
CA ASN A 37 -9.29 -6.63 5.26
C ASN A 37 -7.76 -6.52 5.42
N THR A 38 -7.00 -7.14 4.52
CA THR A 38 -5.53 -7.11 4.54
C THR A 38 -5.01 -6.04 3.59
N ILE A 39 -4.19 -5.14 4.11
CA ILE A 39 -3.50 -4.09 3.35
C ILE A 39 -2.09 -4.57 3.04
N ILE A 40 -1.71 -4.46 1.77
CA ILE A 40 -0.42 -4.92 1.28
C ILE A 40 0.31 -3.74 0.64
N PHE A 41 1.46 -3.40 1.20
CA PHE A 41 2.19 -2.20 0.80
C PHE A 41 3.72 -2.39 0.82
N PRO A 42 4.45 -1.65 -0.03
CA PRO A 42 5.89 -1.66 0.01
C PRO A 42 6.41 -0.87 1.23
N PHE A 43 7.24 -1.52 2.04
CA PHE A 43 7.92 -0.92 3.18
C PHE A 43 9.43 -0.90 2.93
N THR A 44 10.01 0.30 2.83
CA THR A 44 11.44 0.47 2.58
C THR A 44 12.19 0.67 3.90
N LYS A 45 13.03 -0.30 4.27
CA LYS A 45 13.96 -0.16 5.39
C LYS A 45 15.29 0.40 4.86
N PRO A 46 15.82 1.52 5.40
CA PRO A 46 16.96 2.25 4.82
C PRO A 46 18.21 1.40 4.55
N CYS A 47 18.47 0.41 5.39
CA CYS A 47 19.68 -0.39 5.31
C CYS A 47 19.49 -1.74 4.59
N HIS A 48 18.27 -2.13 4.24
CA HIS A 48 17.97 -3.52 3.80
C HIS A 48 17.12 -3.60 2.52
N GLY A 49 16.61 -2.48 2.02
CA GLY A 49 15.82 -2.42 0.79
C GLY A 49 14.32 -2.37 1.03
N THR A 50 13.55 -2.69 0.00
CA THR A 50 12.09 -2.61 -0.02
C THR A 50 11.47 -4.00 0.15
N PHE A 51 10.61 -4.13 1.14
CA PHE A 51 9.86 -5.34 1.46
C PHE A 51 8.40 -5.16 1.10
N LEU A 52 7.70 -6.25 0.82
CA LEU A 52 6.25 -6.25 0.73
C LEU A 52 5.69 -6.68 2.09
N VAL A 53 4.88 -5.83 2.71
CA VAL A 53 4.29 -6.12 4.02
C VAL A 53 2.79 -6.22 3.86
N SER A 54 2.20 -7.25 4.47
CA SER A 54 0.77 -7.48 4.57
C SER A 54 0.33 -7.32 6.02
N VAL A 55 -0.66 -6.46 6.27
CA VAL A 55 -1.21 -6.21 7.61
C VAL A 55 -2.73 -6.31 7.54
N GLU A 56 -3.33 -7.13 8.40
CA GLU A 56 -4.78 -7.23 8.52
C GLU A 56 -5.30 -6.11 9.44
N ASP A 57 -6.07 -5.17 8.88
CA ASP A 57 -6.72 -4.09 9.59
C ASP A 57 -7.92 -3.57 8.79
N GLU A 58 -9.13 -3.81 9.31
CA GLU A 58 -10.37 -3.43 8.65
C GLU A 58 -10.62 -1.91 8.63
N GLU A 59 -10.24 -1.21 9.71
CA GLU A 59 -10.48 0.23 9.84
C GLU A 59 -9.61 0.99 8.85
N GLU A 60 -8.32 0.62 8.79
CA GLU A 60 -7.37 1.24 7.88
C GLU A 60 -7.68 0.86 6.42
N ALA A 61 -8.09 -0.39 6.15
CA ALA A 61 -8.48 -0.80 4.80
C ALA A 61 -9.71 0.01 4.34
N THR A 62 -10.66 0.24 5.23
CA THR A 62 -11.84 1.07 4.95
C THR A 62 -11.46 2.53 4.74
N ARG A 63 -10.50 3.07 5.50
CA ARG A 63 -9.98 4.43 5.32
C ARG A 63 -9.39 4.59 3.92
N ILE A 64 -8.50 3.68 3.51
CA ILE A 64 -7.85 3.71 2.19
C ILE A 64 -8.88 3.55 1.07
N ARG A 65 -9.91 2.71 1.24
CA ARG A 65 -11.02 2.56 0.28
C ARG A 65 -11.85 3.84 0.11
N LYS A 66 -12.03 4.60 1.19
CA LYS A 66 -12.81 5.86 1.19
C LYS A 66 -12.02 7.02 0.62
N GLU A 67 -10.70 7.03 0.80
CA GLU A 67 -9.84 8.00 0.13
C GLU A 67 -9.81 7.66 -1.38
N ASN A 68 -10.43 8.52 -2.19
CA ASN A 68 -10.57 8.35 -3.64
C ASN A 68 -9.20 8.49 -4.36
N PHE A 69 -8.31 7.54 -4.16
CA PHE A 69 -7.13 7.40 -4.99
C PHE A 69 -7.53 7.07 -6.41
N LYS A 70 -6.87 7.69 -7.40
CA LYS A 70 -7.13 7.38 -8.81
C LYS A 70 -6.91 5.88 -9.02
N LYS A 71 -8.00 5.19 -9.39
CA LYS A 71 -8.04 3.76 -9.72
C LYS A 71 -7.27 3.49 -11.01
#